data_AF-A0A564RXH0-F1
#
_entry.id   AF-A0A564RXH0-F1
#
_cell.length_a   1.000
_cell.length_b   1.000
_cell.length_c   1.000
_cell.angle_alpha   90.00
_cell.angle_beta   90.00
_cell.angle_gamma   90.00
#
_symmetry.space_group_name_H-M   'P 1'
#
loop_
_entity.id
_entity.type
_entity.pdbx_description
1 polymer ?
#
loop_
_entity_poly.entity_id
_entity_poly.type
_entity_poly.pdbx_seq_one_letter_code
_entity_poly.pdbx_strand_id
1 'polypeptide(L)'
;MNAAGIPTPNNAGVRPVFPSICSQKKPIEFFWFQTDVAADLEEAFEEYVAPQFESDYAASMAEEEFLDTIDRAKKGVLKPVYEVKEINAKTTSPERIFEIRNGWPNTKRGSGKSQYLGSRLFHAEPRELGDVALGLFLMAKREMQTDTMLWQTQTADAIYAKQRLQECRANNWEGIKSC
;
A
#
# COMPACT_ATOMS: atom_id res chain seq x y z
N MET A 1 30.07 25.18 42.15
CA MET A 1 28.67 25.09 41.69
C MET A 1 28.70 24.38 40.33
N ASN A 2 28.41 23.08 40.30
CA ASN A 2 28.36 22.32 39.05
C ASN A 2 26.93 22.34 38.54
N ALA A 3 26.69 23.05 37.44
CA ALA A 3 25.42 22.98 36.73
C ALA A 3 25.28 21.58 36.14
N ALA A 4 24.26 20.84 36.60
CA ALA A 4 23.90 19.54 36.07
C ALA A 4 23.65 19.65 34.56
N GLY A 5 24.40 18.86 33.78
CA GLY A 5 24.19 18.73 32.35
C GLY A 5 22.75 18.27 32.09
N ILE A 6 22.05 19.03 31.26
CA ILE A 6 20.74 18.66 30.72
C ILE A 6 20.91 17.30 30.03
N PRO A 7 20.11 16.27 30.36
CA PRO A 7 20.18 15.01 29.65
C PRO A 7 19.77 15.25 28.20
N THR A 8 20.68 14.99 27.25
CA THR A 8 20.32 14.85 25.84
C THR A 8 19.25 13.78 25.70
N PRO A 9 18.14 14.03 24.98
CA PRO A 9 17.14 13.02 24.74
C PRO A 9 17.79 11.84 24.01
N ASN A 10 17.73 10.65 24.61
CA ASN A 10 18.10 9.40 23.98
C ASN A 10 17.28 9.24 22.68
N ASN A 11 17.90 9.45 21.52
CA ASN A 11 17.35 9.02 20.22
C ASN A 11 17.43 7.49 20.04
N ALA A 12 17.37 6.73 21.13
CA ALA A 12 17.29 5.28 21.13
C ALA A 12 15.84 4.90 20.77
N GLY A 13 15.56 4.75 19.48
CA GLY A 13 14.27 4.21 19.02
C GLY A 13 13.74 4.74 17.69
N VAL A 14 14.36 5.75 17.07
CA VAL A 14 13.94 6.17 15.73
C VAL A 14 14.50 5.18 14.71
N ARG A 15 13.63 4.25 14.27
CA ARG A 15 13.93 3.35 13.15
C ARG A 15 14.39 4.21 11.96
N PRO A 16 15.51 3.88 11.29
CA PRO A 16 15.92 4.63 10.11
C PRO A 16 14.80 4.60 9.07
N VAL A 17 14.39 5.77 8.58
CA VAL A 17 13.38 5.90 7.53
C VAL A 17 14.04 5.51 6.21
N PHE A 18 13.88 4.26 5.79
CA PHE A 18 14.32 3.83 4.47
C PHE A 18 13.18 4.04 3.47
N PRO A 19 13.41 4.62 2.28
CA PRO A 19 12.38 4.63 1.25
C PRO A 19 11.99 3.19 0.88
N SER A 20 10.73 2.99 0.48
CA SER A 20 10.24 1.73 -0.10
C SER A 20 11.17 1.27 -1.22
N ILE A 21 11.41 -0.04 -1.35
CA ILE A 21 12.21 -0.60 -2.45
C ILE A 21 11.60 -0.25 -3.82
N CYS A 22 10.27 -0.03 -3.89
CA CYS A 22 9.56 0.48 -5.06
C CYS A 22 9.94 1.91 -5.47
N SER A 23 10.82 2.58 -4.72
CA SER A 23 11.34 3.94 -4.98
C SER A 23 12.87 4.02 -5.06
N GLN A 24 13.58 2.89 -5.11
CA GLN A 24 15.05 2.85 -5.01
C GLN A 24 15.78 2.85 -6.36
N LYS A 25 15.09 3.12 -7.47
CA LYS A 25 15.63 3.15 -8.85
C LYS A 25 16.39 1.88 -9.23
N LYS A 26 15.92 0.74 -8.74
CA LYS A 26 16.42 -0.58 -9.11
C LYS A 26 15.24 -1.52 -9.37
N PRO A 27 15.39 -2.48 -10.29
CA PRO A 27 14.40 -3.54 -10.45
C PRO A 27 14.22 -4.34 -9.15
N ILE A 28 12.98 -4.71 -8.87
CA ILE A 28 12.56 -5.57 -7.77
C ILE A 28 11.61 -6.63 -8.31
N GLU A 29 11.45 -7.72 -7.57
CA GLU A 29 10.33 -8.63 -7.81
C GLU A 29 9.09 -8.13 -7.07
N PHE A 30 7.93 -8.24 -7.71
CA PHE A 30 6.64 -7.91 -7.10
C PHE A 30 5.73 -9.12 -7.17
N PHE A 31 5.28 -9.59 -6.01
CA PHE A 31 4.45 -10.76 -5.87
C PHE A 31 3.13 -10.40 -5.21
N TRP A 32 2.05 -11.00 -5.68
CA TRP A 32 0.76 -10.92 -5.03
C TRP A 32 0.59 -12.11 -4.08
N PHE A 33 0.15 -11.85 -2.86
CA PHE A 33 -0.31 -12.92 -1.99
C PHE A 33 -1.72 -13.33 -2.40
N GLN A 34 -1.79 -14.44 -3.14
CA GLN A 34 -3.05 -15.04 -3.59
C GLN A 34 -4.05 -15.17 -2.44
N THR A 35 -5.30 -14.83 -2.72
CA THR A 35 -6.43 -14.99 -1.81
C THR A 35 -7.44 -15.97 -2.43
N ASP A 36 -8.43 -16.40 -1.66
CA ASP A 36 -9.56 -17.18 -2.20
C ASP A 36 -10.41 -16.39 -3.20
N VAL A 37 -10.21 -15.06 -3.26
CA VAL A 37 -10.99 -14.12 -4.04
C VAL A 37 -10.28 -13.70 -5.32
N ALA A 38 -8.96 -13.54 -5.27
CA ALA A 38 -8.16 -13.08 -6.41
C ALA A 38 -6.81 -13.82 -6.49
N ALA A 39 -6.57 -14.45 -7.63
CA ALA A 39 -5.35 -15.19 -7.94
C ALA A 39 -4.16 -14.26 -8.23
N ASP A 40 -4.41 -13.08 -8.78
CA ASP A 40 -3.42 -12.05 -9.10
C ASP A 40 -3.95 -10.63 -8.83
N LEU A 41 -3.15 -9.63 -9.19
CA LEU A 41 -3.48 -8.22 -8.99
C LEU A 41 -4.56 -7.69 -9.94
N GLU A 42 -4.70 -8.28 -11.12
CA GLU A 42 -5.72 -7.89 -12.11
C GLU A 42 -7.08 -8.35 -11.59
N GLU A 43 -7.23 -9.62 -11.23
CA GLU A 43 -8.44 -10.16 -10.59
C GLU A 43 -8.77 -9.40 -9.29
N ALA A 44 -7.76 -9.02 -8.50
CA ALA A 44 -7.98 -8.23 -7.28
C ALA A 44 -8.53 -6.83 -7.62
N PHE A 45 -8.08 -6.22 -8.70
CA PHE A 45 -8.59 -4.92 -9.15
C PHE A 45 -10.03 -5.05 -9.64
N GLU A 46 -10.32 -6.03 -10.48
CA GLU A 46 -11.64 -6.34 -11.00
C GLU A 46 -12.67 -6.59 -9.89
N GLU A 47 -12.28 -7.26 -8.82
CA GLU A 47 -13.20 -7.56 -7.72
C GLU A 47 -13.36 -6.40 -6.73
N TYR A 48 -12.25 -5.76 -6.31
CA TYR A 48 -12.30 -4.81 -5.20
C TYR A 48 -12.43 -3.35 -5.63
N VAL A 49 -11.99 -2.99 -6.83
CA VAL A 49 -11.85 -1.60 -7.27
C VAL A 49 -12.78 -1.28 -8.44
N ALA A 50 -12.75 -2.08 -9.51
CA ALA A 50 -13.57 -1.87 -10.70
C ALA A 50 -15.07 -1.67 -10.41
N PRO A 51 -15.73 -2.43 -9.48
CA PRO A 51 -17.17 -2.31 -9.23
C PRO A 51 -17.55 -0.99 -8.53
N GLN A 52 -16.56 -0.21 -8.09
CA GLN A 52 -16.76 1.06 -7.41
C GLN A 52 -16.84 2.24 -8.39
N PHE A 53 -16.54 2.03 -9.68
CA PHE A 53 -16.65 3.04 -10.71
C PHE A 53 -18.10 3.23 -11.16
N GLU A 54 -18.43 4.46 -11.59
CA GLU A 54 -19.75 4.80 -12.13
C GLU A 54 -19.94 4.37 -13.60
N SER A 55 -18.87 3.93 -14.27
CA SER A 55 -18.91 3.42 -15.64
C SER A 55 -17.77 2.45 -15.94
N ASP A 56 -18.05 1.41 -16.71
CA ASP A 56 -17.08 0.39 -17.13
C ASP A 56 -15.89 1.01 -17.87
N TYR A 57 -16.13 2.02 -18.72
CA TYR A 57 -15.05 2.74 -19.41
C TYR A 57 -14.05 3.36 -18.42
N ALA A 58 -14.54 3.98 -17.35
CA ALA A 58 -13.65 4.55 -16.33
C ALA A 58 -12.91 3.47 -15.54
N ALA A 59 -13.56 2.33 -15.31
CA ALA A 59 -12.94 1.18 -14.64
C ALA A 59 -11.77 0.62 -15.48
N SER A 60 -11.97 0.38 -16.77
CA SER A 60 -10.92 -0.16 -17.66
C SER A 60 -9.73 0.80 -17.81
N MET A 61 -9.99 2.11 -17.93
CA MET A 61 -8.90 3.10 -17.96
C MET A 61 -8.11 3.11 -16.64
N ALA A 62 -8.80 2.99 -15.51
CA ALA A 62 -8.17 2.96 -14.20
C ALA A 62 -7.37 1.68 -13.96
N GLU A 63 -7.81 0.55 -14.50
CA GLU A 63 -7.08 -0.72 -14.48
C GLU A 63 -5.75 -0.62 -15.24
N GLU A 64 -5.76 -0.06 -16.45
CA GLU A 64 -4.53 0.15 -17.23
C GLU A 64 -3.53 1.03 -16.46
N GLU A 65 -4.00 2.14 -15.88
CA GLU A 65 -3.16 3.02 -15.05
C GLU A 65 -2.68 2.34 -13.75
N PHE A 66 -3.48 1.46 -13.17
CA PHE A 66 -3.11 0.66 -12.02
C PHE A 66 -1.97 -0.29 -12.37
N LEU A 67 -2.08 -1.04 -13.47
CA LEU A 67 -1.05 -1.97 -13.94
C LEU A 67 0.24 -1.24 -14.32
N ASP A 68 0.18 -0.08 -14.99
CA ASP A 68 1.38 0.77 -15.23
C ASP A 68 2.06 1.18 -13.91
N THR A 69 1.26 1.50 -12.88
CA THR A 69 1.80 1.83 -11.55
C THR A 69 2.52 0.63 -10.93
N ILE A 70 2.01 -0.59 -11.09
CA ILE A 70 2.70 -1.82 -10.63
C ILE A 70 3.98 -2.05 -11.41
N ASP A 71 3.99 -1.85 -12.72
CA ASP A 71 5.20 -1.97 -13.55
C ASP A 71 6.27 -0.95 -13.17
N ARG A 72 5.87 0.25 -12.81
CA ARG A 72 6.76 1.26 -12.23
C ARG A 72 7.26 0.89 -10.83
N ALA A 73 6.42 0.25 -10.02
CA ALA A 73 6.82 -0.28 -8.71
C ALA A 73 7.92 -1.33 -8.86
N LYS A 74 7.74 -2.28 -9.79
CA LYS A 74 8.73 -3.30 -10.17
C LYS A 74 10.06 -2.68 -10.64
N LYS A 75 10.04 -1.50 -11.25
CA LYS A 75 11.25 -0.77 -11.69
C LYS A 75 11.88 0.09 -10.57
N GLY A 76 11.25 0.17 -9.41
CA GLY A 76 11.72 0.99 -8.30
C GLY A 76 11.58 2.50 -8.53
N VAL A 77 10.66 2.93 -9.40
CA VAL A 77 10.54 4.35 -9.82
C VAL A 77 9.32 5.08 -9.25
N LEU A 78 8.62 4.50 -8.28
CA LEU A 78 7.54 5.21 -7.60
C LEU A 78 8.08 6.39 -6.80
N LYS A 79 7.31 7.48 -6.75
CA LYS A 79 7.58 8.69 -5.98
C LYS A 79 7.25 8.45 -4.50
N PRO A 80 8.24 8.56 -3.59
CA PRO A 80 7.99 8.44 -2.16
C PRO A 80 6.92 9.43 -1.67
N VAL A 81 6.14 9.03 -0.67
CA VAL A 81 5.05 9.78 -0.03
C VAL A 81 3.83 10.00 -0.92
N TYR A 82 4.02 10.31 -2.20
CA TYR A 82 2.96 10.57 -3.16
C TYR A 82 2.33 9.28 -3.69
N GLU A 83 3.16 8.40 -4.25
CA GLU A 83 2.71 7.16 -4.89
C GLU A 83 2.92 5.95 -3.98
N VAL A 84 3.94 5.97 -3.11
CA VAL A 84 4.19 4.92 -2.11
C VAL A 84 4.54 5.51 -0.75
N LYS A 85 3.87 5.05 0.31
CA LYS A 85 4.06 5.58 1.67
C LYS A 85 4.03 4.48 2.71
N GLU A 86 4.92 4.56 3.71
CA GLU A 86 4.86 3.66 4.87
C GLU A 86 3.60 3.95 5.70
N ILE A 87 2.85 2.90 6.01
CA ILE A 87 1.61 3.00 6.77
C ILE A 87 1.91 2.79 8.25
N ASN A 88 1.27 3.59 9.10
CA ASN A 88 1.28 3.50 10.57
C ASN A 88 2.47 2.70 11.18
N ALA A 89 3.69 3.22 11.04
CA ALA A 89 4.93 2.50 11.37
C ALA A 89 4.98 2.01 12.83
N LYS A 90 4.25 2.65 13.74
CA LYS A 90 4.12 2.21 15.14
C LYS A 90 3.35 0.88 15.24
N THR A 91 2.28 0.73 14.47
CA THR A 91 1.44 -0.48 14.46
C THR A 91 2.12 -1.63 13.72
N THR A 92 2.76 -1.34 12.59
CA THR A 92 3.33 -2.38 11.72
C THR A 92 4.69 -2.89 12.21
N SER A 93 5.39 -2.15 13.07
CA SER A 93 6.68 -2.56 13.65
C SER A 93 6.67 -4.00 14.23
N PRO A 94 7.73 -4.81 14.01
CA PRO A 94 8.99 -4.48 13.32
C PRO A 94 8.90 -4.51 11.79
N GLU A 95 7.77 -4.90 11.23
CA GLU A 95 7.58 -5.02 9.78
C GLU A 95 7.50 -3.64 9.12
N ARG A 96 7.78 -3.61 7.82
CA ARG A 96 7.55 -2.43 6.98
C ARG A 96 6.43 -2.75 6.03
N ILE A 97 5.38 -1.96 6.13
CA ILE A 97 4.24 -2.08 5.25
C ILE A 97 4.01 -0.70 4.64
N PHE A 98 3.83 -0.72 3.34
CA PHE A 98 3.60 0.46 2.54
C PHE A 98 2.25 0.36 1.86
N GLU A 99 1.73 1.51 1.46
CA GLU A 99 0.60 1.62 0.55
C GLU A 99 1.09 2.20 -0.77
N ILE A 100 0.82 1.52 -1.88
CA ILE A 100 0.84 2.09 -3.23
C ILE A 100 -0.53 2.72 -3.48
N ARG A 101 -0.52 3.96 -3.97
CA ARG A 101 -1.70 4.82 -4.03
C ARG A 101 -2.02 5.20 -5.47
N ASN A 102 -3.26 4.96 -5.85
CA ASN A 102 -3.83 5.49 -7.09
C ASN A 102 -5.06 6.37 -6.80
N GLY A 103 -5.47 7.14 -7.80
CA GLY A 103 -6.60 8.06 -7.71
C GLY A 103 -7.08 8.49 -9.10
N TRP A 104 -8.37 8.28 -9.35
CA TRP A 104 -9.02 8.56 -10.63
C TRP A 104 -10.27 9.41 -10.41
N PRO A 105 -10.62 10.28 -11.39
CA PRO A 105 -11.94 10.88 -11.45
C PRO A 105 -13.02 9.78 -11.51
N ASN A 106 -14.01 9.86 -10.64
CA ASN A 106 -15.14 8.93 -10.61
C ASN A 106 -16.46 9.69 -10.44
N THR A 107 -16.64 10.72 -11.26
CA THR A 107 -17.78 11.64 -11.15
C THR A 107 -18.98 11.08 -11.90
N LYS A 108 -20.08 10.84 -11.18
CA LYS A 108 -21.36 10.48 -11.80
C LYS A 108 -21.88 11.59 -12.71
N ARG A 109 -22.21 11.27 -13.96
CA ARG A 109 -22.75 12.25 -14.92
C ARG A 109 -24.01 12.92 -14.37
N GLY A 110 -24.02 14.26 -14.34
CA GLY A 110 -25.16 15.06 -13.88
C GLY A 110 -25.25 15.24 -12.35
N SER A 111 -24.28 14.76 -11.56
CA SER A 111 -24.29 14.91 -10.10
C SER A 111 -23.99 16.33 -9.61
N GLY A 112 -23.35 17.16 -10.45
CA GLY A 112 -22.87 18.49 -10.08
C GLY A 112 -21.74 18.50 -9.02
N LYS A 113 -21.25 17.33 -8.59
CA LYS A 113 -20.19 17.17 -7.59
C LYS A 113 -19.05 16.32 -8.15
N SER A 114 -17.83 16.86 -8.13
CA SER A 114 -16.64 16.09 -8.46
C SER A 114 -16.42 15.02 -7.40
N GLN A 115 -16.21 13.78 -7.84
CA GLN A 115 -15.92 12.65 -6.96
C GLN A 115 -14.67 11.94 -7.46
N TYR A 116 -13.88 11.44 -6.51
CA TYR A 116 -12.67 10.66 -6.77
C TYR A 116 -12.79 9.26 -6.16
N LEU A 117 -12.23 8.30 -6.87
CA LEU A 117 -12.01 6.94 -6.41
C LEU A 117 -10.52 6.67 -6.44
N GLY A 118 -9.95 6.20 -5.34
CA GLY A 118 -8.59 5.71 -5.31
C GLY A 118 -8.52 4.23 -5.05
N SER A 119 -7.35 3.63 -5.29
CA SER A 119 -7.01 2.30 -4.75
C SER A 119 -5.87 2.41 -3.76
N ARG A 120 -5.82 1.49 -2.81
CA ARG A 120 -4.72 1.32 -1.85
C ARG A 120 -4.28 -0.14 -1.89
N LEU A 121 -3.15 -0.37 -2.55
CA LEU A 121 -2.48 -1.66 -2.53
C LEU A 121 -1.48 -1.66 -1.38
N PHE A 122 -1.71 -2.51 -0.39
CA PHE A 122 -0.81 -2.65 0.74
C PHE A 122 0.23 -3.71 0.45
N HIS A 123 1.50 -3.41 0.65
CA HIS A 123 2.58 -4.36 0.42
C HIS A 123 3.62 -4.33 1.55
N ALA A 124 4.22 -5.49 1.80
CA ALA A 124 5.36 -5.64 2.68
C ALA A 124 6.67 -5.74 1.89
N GLU A 125 7.77 -5.43 2.56
CA GLU A 125 9.14 -5.59 2.03
C GLU A 125 9.96 -6.44 3.01
N PRO A 126 9.72 -7.77 3.10
CA PRO A 126 10.37 -8.64 4.07
C PRO A 126 11.85 -8.78 3.74
N ARG A 127 12.72 -8.50 4.71
CA ARG A 127 14.18 -8.50 4.51
C ARG A 127 14.71 -9.89 4.14
N GLU A 128 14.07 -10.92 4.66
CA GLU A 128 14.37 -12.32 4.42
C GLU A 128 14.15 -12.76 2.96
N LEU A 129 13.38 -11.99 2.17
CA LEU A 129 13.13 -12.23 0.75
C LEU A 129 14.02 -11.38 -0.19
N GLY A 130 14.85 -10.49 0.36
CA GLY A 130 15.72 -9.62 -0.45
C GLY A 130 14.95 -8.47 -1.12
N ASP A 131 15.14 -8.30 -2.42
CA ASP A 131 14.54 -7.21 -3.21
C ASP A 131 13.14 -7.57 -3.73
N VAL A 132 12.27 -7.91 -2.78
CA VAL A 132 10.91 -8.39 -3.01
C VAL A 132 9.87 -7.48 -2.35
N ALA A 133 8.89 -7.03 -3.14
CA ALA A 133 7.66 -6.42 -2.64
C ALA A 133 6.52 -7.46 -2.70
N LEU A 134 5.89 -7.69 -1.54
CA LEU A 134 4.78 -8.63 -1.39
C LEU A 134 3.47 -7.88 -1.21
N GLY A 135 2.62 -7.84 -2.23
CA GLY A 135 1.25 -7.34 -2.14
C GLY A 135 0.40 -8.21 -1.20
N LEU A 136 -0.26 -7.58 -0.24
CA LEU A 136 -0.95 -8.24 0.88
C LEU A 136 -2.47 -8.22 0.72
N PHE A 137 -3.00 -7.06 0.32
CA PHE A 137 -4.39 -6.87 -0.07
C PHE A 137 -4.55 -5.53 -0.81
N LEU A 138 -5.66 -5.42 -1.55
CA LEU A 138 -6.07 -4.24 -2.29
C LEU A 138 -7.43 -3.77 -1.76
N MET A 139 -7.64 -2.46 -1.73
CA MET A 139 -8.95 -1.89 -1.45
C MET A 139 -9.23 -0.66 -2.30
N ALA A 140 -10.50 -0.43 -2.59
CA ALA A 140 -11.00 0.85 -3.05
C ALA A 140 -11.08 1.86 -1.90
N LYS A 141 -10.72 3.11 -2.20
CA LYS A 141 -10.82 4.26 -1.30
C LYS A 141 -11.70 5.32 -1.93
N ARG A 142 -12.92 5.48 -1.41
CA ARG A 142 -13.78 6.62 -1.70
C ARG A 142 -13.38 7.80 -0.80
N GLU A 143 -13.66 9.04 -1.24
CA GLU A 143 -13.48 10.22 -0.38
C GLU A 143 -14.25 10.04 0.94
N MET A 144 -13.51 10.05 2.05
CA MET A 144 -14.07 10.00 3.40
C MET A 144 -14.42 11.42 3.86
N GLN A 145 -15.52 11.55 4.60
CA GLN A 145 -16.06 12.85 5.01
C GLN A 145 -15.34 13.48 6.23
N THR A 146 -14.54 12.74 7.02
CA THR A 146 -13.91 13.27 8.25
C THR A 146 -12.53 12.66 8.59
N ASP A 147 -11.66 13.44 9.27
CA ASP A 147 -10.29 13.06 9.65
C ASP A 147 -10.20 11.96 10.73
N THR A 148 -11.15 11.91 11.67
CA THR A 148 -11.17 10.89 12.73
C THR A 148 -11.43 9.50 12.16
N MET A 149 -12.35 9.39 11.19
CA MET A 149 -12.60 8.13 10.50
C MET A 149 -11.36 7.69 9.73
N LEU A 150 -10.66 8.62 9.07
CA LEU A 150 -9.44 8.35 8.32
C LEU A 150 -8.36 7.68 9.19
N TRP A 151 -8.09 8.17 10.40
CA TRP A 151 -7.08 7.59 11.30
C TRP A 151 -7.44 6.19 11.81
N GLN A 152 -8.72 5.97 12.13
CA GLN A 152 -9.21 4.66 12.57
C GLN A 152 -9.09 3.63 11.45
N THR A 153 -9.47 3.99 10.21
CA THR A 153 -9.28 3.12 9.04
C THR A 153 -7.80 2.83 8.78
N GLN A 154 -6.92 3.84 8.78
CA GLN A 154 -5.48 3.59 8.56
C GLN A 154 -4.86 2.67 9.61
N THR A 155 -5.35 2.71 10.85
CA THR A 155 -4.88 1.80 11.90
C THR A 155 -5.43 0.39 11.70
N ALA A 156 -6.70 0.25 11.33
CA ALA A 156 -7.30 -1.05 11.02
C ALA A 156 -6.62 -1.71 9.80
N ASP A 157 -6.41 -0.95 8.72
CA ASP A 157 -5.71 -1.39 7.51
C ASP A 157 -4.28 -1.86 7.84
N ALA A 158 -3.59 -1.13 8.73
CA ALA A 158 -2.25 -1.51 9.20
C ALA A 158 -2.23 -2.81 10.01
N ILE A 159 -3.22 -3.00 10.87
CA ILE A 159 -3.37 -4.25 11.64
C ILE A 159 -3.65 -5.41 10.67
N TYR A 160 -4.56 -5.22 9.73
CA TYR A 160 -4.93 -6.25 8.77
C TYR A 160 -3.76 -6.60 7.84
N ALA A 161 -3.04 -5.61 7.31
CA ALA A 161 -1.84 -5.86 6.51
C ALA A 161 -0.80 -6.69 7.28
N LYS A 162 -0.58 -6.35 8.56
CA LYS A 162 0.35 -7.08 9.43
C LYS A 162 -0.09 -8.52 9.64
N GLN A 163 -1.39 -8.77 9.84
CA GLN A 163 -1.94 -10.12 9.96
C GLN A 163 -1.74 -10.91 8.66
N ARG A 164 -2.04 -10.32 7.50
CA ARG A 164 -1.80 -10.95 6.19
C ARG A 164 -0.33 -11.32 5.98
N LEU A 165 0.59 -10.44 6.35
CA LEU A 165 2.03 -10.75 6.29
C LEU A 165 2.41 -11.91 7.22
N GLN A 166 1.84 -11.98 8.41
CA GLN A 166 2.07 -13.09 9.35
C GLN A 166 1.54 -14.41 8.78
N GLU A 167 0.37 -14.41 8.14
CA GLU A 167 -0.18 -15.57 7.42
C GLU A 167 0.73 -16.02 6.28
N CYS A 168 1.21 -15.10 5.45
CA CYS A 168 2.19 -15.39 4.38
C CYS A 168 3.42 -16.10 4.93
N ARG A 169 4.00 -15.53 6.00
CA ARG A 169 5.20 -16.07 6.63
C ARG A 169 4.95 -17.44 7.27
N ALA A 170 3.80 -17.65 7.90
CA ALA A 170 3.43 -18.92 8.51
C ALA A 170 3.25 -20.04 7.47
N ASN A 171 2.83 -19.69 6.25
CA ASN A 171 2.70 -20.61 5.12
C ASN A 171 3.98 -20.70 4.27
N ASN A 172 5.16 -20.41 4.82
CA ASN A 172 6.45 -20.43 4.11
C ASN A 172 6.48 -19.61 2.81
N TRP A 173 5.69 -18.53 2.75
CA TRP A 173 5.55 -17.70 1.55
C TRP A 173 4.93 -18.44 0.35
N GLU A 174 4.29 -19.58 0.58
CA GLU A 174 3.49 -20.27 -0.44
C GLU A 174 2.37 -19.35 -0.91
N GLY A 175 2.28 -19.13 -2.23
CA GLY A 175 1.36 -18.16 -2.85
C GLY A 175 2.05 -16.98 -3.52
N ILE A 176 3.37 -16.82 -3.37
CA ILE A 176 4.19 -15.91 -4.18
C ILE A 176 4.24 -16.43 -5.63
N LYS A 177 3.36 -15.93 -6.51
CA LYS A 177 3.48 -16.11 -7.98
C LYS A 177 3.92 -14.79 -8.61
N SER A 178 4.94 -14.84 -9.47
CA SER A 178 5.37 -13.65 -10.21
C SER A 178 4.19 -13.14 -11.03
N CYS A 179 3.80 -11.88 -10.82
CA CYS A 179 2.80 -11.20 -11.64
C CYS A 179 3.45 -10.76 -12.95
#